data_AF-L1IB74-F1
#
_entry.id   AF-L1IB74-F1
#
_cell.length_a   1.000
_cell.length_b   1.000
_cell.length_c   1.000
_cell.angle_alpha   90.00
_cell.angle_beta   90.00
_cell.angle_gamma   90.00
#
_symmetry.space_group_name_H-M   'P 1'
#
loop_
_entity.id
_entity.type
_entity.pdbx_description
1 polymer ?
#
loop_
_entity_poly.entity_id
_entity_poly.type
_entity_poly.pdbx_seq_one_letter_code
_entity_poly.pdbx_strand_id
1 'polypeptide(L)'
;MQRLILDPMSYLEGGAVGAGQREAAVPTDTRVRFLLKGSLNEDQLIAIRSCLDPRRCFNLIQGPPGTGKTRTILALVAALFAPTVRAEDAADLRVLICAPSNAAVDEVAGRLSGGLQLEGEERKEQQKLSVSVVRVGPKSQVRRDVWEQVSLETLVAKRLAHLNKEGEGGEEGERESAKRKGVDLKHLKEEVERITEQLDKDMESLSSEAKKELQERRNV
;
A
#
# COMPACT_ATOMS: atom_id res chain seq x y z
N MET A 1 6.05 -6.60 -13.06
CA MET A 1 6.66 -6.05 -11.81
C MET A 1 5.70 -6.32 -10.67
N GLN A 2 6.19 -6.54 -9.45
CA GLN A 2 5.30 -6.87 -8.33
C GLN A 2 4.69 -5.63 -7.66
N ARG A 3 3.46 -5.78 -7.18
CA ARG A 3 2.61 -4.72 -6.63
C ARG A 3 2.13 -5.05 -5.22
N LEU A 4 2.13 -4.05 -4.35
CA LEU A 4 1.57 -4.08 -3.00
C LEU A 4 0.63 -2.88 -2.85
N ILE A 5 -0.63 -3.12 -2.52
CA ILE A 5 -1.63 -2.08 -2.34
C ILE A 5 -1.82 -1.86 -0.85
N LEU A 6 -1.75 -0.61 -0.42
CA LEU A 6 -2.05 -0.18 0.94
C LEU A 6 -3.35 0.60 0.95
N ASP A 7 -4.23 0.23 1.86
CA ASP A 7 -5.52 0.88 2.09
C ASP A 7 -5.59 1.33 3.55
N PRO A 8 -6.11 2.53 3.86
CA PRO A 8 -6.39 2.89 5.24
C PRO A 8 -7.51 1.97 5.74
N MET A 9 -7.45 1.54 7.00
CA MET A 9 -8.55 0.79 7.61
C MET A 9 -9.78 1.72 7.75
N SER A 10 -10.66 1.75 6.75
CA SER A 10 -11.99 2.35 6.83
C SER A 10 -13.04 1.25 7.03
N TYR A 11 -13.05 0.62 8.20
CA TYR A 11 -14.22 -0.13 8.65
C TYR A 11 -14.84 0.62 9.82
N LEU A 12 -16.10 1.02 9.63
CA LEU A 12 -16.98 1.75 10.55
C LEU A 12 -16.68 3.25 10.66
N GLU A 13 -17.20 4.04 9.73
CA GLU A 13 -18.29 4.99 10.02
C GLU A 13 -18.75 5.65 8.70
N GLY A 14 -20.04 5.52 8.41
CA GLY A 14 -20.67 6.17 7.28
C GLY A 14 -20.77 7.67 7.54
N GLY A 15 -20.23 8.47 6.63
CA GLY A 15 -20.35 9.93 6.67
C GLY A 15 -19.89 10.53 5.36
N ALA A 16 -20.80 10.60 4.39
CA ALA A 16 -20.59 11.39 3.19
C ALA A 16 -20.53 12.88 3.59
N VAL A 17 -19.42 13.56 3.34
CA VAL A 17 -19.33 15.02 3.44
C VAL A 17 -18.67 15.56 2.17
N GLY A 18 -19.29 16.60 1.62
CA GLY A 18 -19.19 17.01 0.23
C GLY A 18 -17.86 17.62 -0.22
N ALA A 19 -17.63 17.49 -1.51
CA ALA A 19 -16.52 18.09 -2.26
C ALA A 19 -16.62 19.63 -2.26
N GLY A 20 -15.98 20.26 -1.28
CA GLY A 20 -15.58 21.66 -1.33
C GLY A 20 -14.11 21.75 -1.74
N GLN A 21 -13.80 22.54 -2.78
CA GLN A 21 -12.43 22.86 -3.17
C GLN A 21 -11.70 23.53 -1.98
N ARG A 22 -10.87 22.77 -1.26
CA ARG A 22 -9.97 23.28 -0.22
C ARG A 22 -8.55 22.86 -0.56
N GLU A 23 -7.67 23.86 -0.66
CA GLU A 23 -6.26 23.70 -0.99
C GLU A 23 -5.61 22.73 -0.01
N ALA A 24 -4.97 21.66 -0.52
CA ALA A 24 -4.38 20.61 0.30
C ALA A 24 -3.32 21.22 1.23
N ALA A 25 -3.65 21.33 2.52
CA ALA A 25 -2.73 21.86 3.52
C ALA A 25 -1.44 21.02 3.51
N VAL A 26 -0.32 21.64 3.17
CA VAL A 26 1.00 20.99 3.15
C VAL A 26 1.26 20.42 4.55
N PRO A 27 1.61 19.13 4.68
CA PRO A 27 1.95 18.55 5.97
C PRO A 27 3.04 19.35 6.68
N THR A 28 2.70 19.94 7.83
CA THR A 28 3.62 20.81 8.56
C THR A 28 4.84 20.02 9.05
N ASP A 29 6.03 20.60 8.89
CA ASP A 29 7.33 20.05 9.32
C ASP A 29 7.30 19.51 10.77
N THR A 30 6.60 20.22 11.66
CA THR A 30 6.39 19.85 13.06
C THR A 30 5.66 18.52 13.22
N ARG A 31 4.63 18.25 12.40
CA ARG A 31 3.81 17.02 12.48
C ARG A 31 4.63 15.79 12.06
N VAL A 32 5.43 15.93 11.00
CA VAL A 32 6.30 14.85 10.49
C VAL A 32 7.43 14.55 11.49
N ARG A 33 8.08 15.61 12.03
CA ARG A 33 9.11 15.44 13.07
C ARG A 33 8.54 14.82 14.34
N PHE A 34 7.39 15.28 14.79
CA PHE A 34 6.72 14.71 15.97
C PHE A 34 6.47 13.21 15.82
N LEU A 35 6.05 12.77 14.63
CA LEU A 35 5.75 11.36 14.36
C LEU A 35 7.00 10.47 14.18
N LEU A 36 8.07 10.98 13.56
CA LEU A 36 9.13 10.14 13.00
C LEU A 36 10.55 10.39 13.55
N LYS A 37 10.77 11.46 14.32
CA LYS A 37 12.14 11.92 14.67
C LYS A 37 12.92 10.93 15.55
N GLY A 38 12.26 10.15 16.40
CA GLY A 38 12.95 9.10 17.18
C GLY A 38 13.47 7.96 16.30
N SER A 39 12.94 7.81 15.08
CA SER A 39 13.15 6.66 14.22
C SER A 39 14.04 6.90 12.99
N LEU A 40 14.37 8.15 12.67
CA LEU A 40 15.06 8.54 11.43
C LEU A 40 16.10 9.64 11.65
N ASN A 41 17.08 9.72 10.75
CA ASN A 41 18.01 10.85 10.72
C ASN A 41 17.42 12.07 9.96
N GLU A 42 18.11 13.20 10.02
CA GLU A 42 17.62 14.46 9.42
C GLU A 42 17.46 14.36 7.90
N ASP A 43 18.39 13.71 7.19
CA ASP A 43 18.32 13.55 5.72
C ASP A 43 17.08 12.74 5.30
N GLN A 44 16.76 11.67 6.04
CA GLN A 44 15.58 10.85 5.81
C GLN A 44 14.30 11.64 6.10
N LEU A 45 14.28 12.48 7.14
CA LEU A 45 13.14 13.36 7.44
C LEU A 45 12.92 14.40 6.34
N ILE A 46 14.00 15.03 5.85
CA ILE A 46 13.97 15.98 4.74
C ILE A 46 13.43 15.30 3.46
N ALA A 47 13.88 14.08 3.18
CA ALA A 47 13.40 13.31 2.04
C ALA A 47 11.89 13.02 2.14
N ILE A 48 11.41 12.58 3.31
CA ILE A 48 9.98 12.31 3.54
C ILE A 48 9.15 13.59 3.39
N ARG A 49 9.60 14.70 3.99
CA ARG A 49 8.91 15.99 3.87
C ARG A 49 8.77 16.43 2.42
N SER A 50 9.83 16.24 1.62
CA SER A 50 9.81 16.57 0.19
C SER A 50 8.80 15.70 -0.57
N CYS A 51 8.66 14.42 -0.20
CA CYS A 51 7.65 13.53 -0.78
C CYS A 51 6.20 13.87 -0.40
N LEU A 52 6.00 14.56 0.73
CA LEU A 52 4.68 14.96 1.23
C LEU A 52 4.22 16.33 0.70
N ASP A 53 5.09 17.06 0.00
CA ASP A 53 4.75 18.35 -0.61
C ASP A 53 3.89 18.12 -1.87
N PRO A 54 2.60 18.52 -1.87
CA PRO A 54 1.71 18.30 -3.00
C PRO A 54 2.13 19.07 -4.27
N ARG A 55 3.03 20.05 -4.15
CA ARG A 55 3.58 20.80 -5.29
C ARG A 55 4.62 19.99 -6.08
N ARG A 56 5.11 18.88 -5.51
CA ARG A 56 6.11 18.00 -6.14
C ARG A 56 5.42 16.76 -6.69
N CYS A 57 5.38 16.64 -8.02
CA CYS A 57 4.79 15.49 -8.70
C CYS A 57 5.71 14.25 -8.75
N PHE A 58 7.02 14.43 -8.55
CA PHE A 58 8.00 13.35 -8.57
C PHE A 58 9.16 13.64 -7.62
N ASN A 59 9.61 12.61 -6.91
CA ASN A 59 10.69 12.69 -5.93
C ASN A 59 11.65 11.51 -6.11
N LEU A 60 12.95 11.79 -6.01
CA LEU A 60 14.01 10.79 -6.04
C LEU A 60 14.70 10.75 -4.68
N ILE A 61 14.65 9.59 -4.02
CA ILE A 61 15.40 9.34 -2.79
C ILE A 61 16.57 8.43 -3.14
N GLN A 62 17.79 8.96 -3.03
CA GLN A 62 19.01 8.18 -3.22
C GLN A 62 19.58 7.77 -1.87
N GLY A 63 19.93 6.50 -1.73
CA GLY A 63 20.56 5.97 -0.52
C GLY A 63 21.69 5.00 -0.84
N PRO A 64 22.93 5.24 -0.39
CA PRO A 64 24.02 4.25 -0.40
C PRO A 64 23.62 2.90 0.26
N PRO A 65 24.38 1.81 0.07
CA PRO A 65 24.09 0.55 0.75
C PRO A 65 24.08 0.75 2.28
N GLY A 66 23.09 0.18 2.97
CA GLY A 66 22.96 0.29 4.43
C GLY A 66 22.26 1.56 4.96
N THR A 67 21.93 2.56 4.14
CA THR A 67 21.35 3.84 4.63
C THR A 67 19.85 3.82 4.94
N GLY A 68 19.27 2.63 5.15
CA GLY A 68 17.90 2.50 5.63
C GLY A 68 16.80 2.85 4.62
N LYS A 69 17.04 2.72 3.30
CA LYS A 69 16.03 2.98 2.24
C LYS A 69 14.66 2.37 2.54
N THR A 70 14.61 1.09 2.92
CA THR A 70 13.36 0.42 3.31
C THR A 70 12.72 1.07 4.52
N ARG A 71 13.50 1.47 5.54
CA ARG A 71 13.00 2.18 6.72
C ARG A 71 12.44 3.56 6.36
N THR A 72 13.07 4.27 5.43
CA THR A 72 12.56 5.54 4.89
C THR A 72 11.23 5.36 4.15
N ILE A 73 11.08 4.31 3.33
CA ILE A 73 9.82 4.00 2.64
C ILE A 73 8.71 3.71 3.66
N LEU A 74 8.98 2.90 4.68
CA LEU A 74 7.99 2.58 5.73
C LEU A 74 7.57 3.82 6.51
N ALA A 75 8.50 4.72 6.80
CA ALA A 75 8.20 5.96 7.49
C ALA A 75 7.42 6.96 6.60
N LEU A 76 7.70 6.99 5.30
CA LEU A 76 6.90 7.75 4.34
C LEU A 76 5.46 7.24 4.30
N VAL A 77 5.28 5.92 4.25
CA VAL A 77 3.97 5.27 4.34
C VAL A 77 3.27 5.66 5.64
N ALA A 78 3.96 5.58 6.78
CA ALA A 78 3.41 6.03 8.06
C ALA A 78 2.93 7.48 8.01
N ALA A 79 3.73 8.40 7.48
CA ALA A 79 3.33 9.79 7.37
C ALA A 79 2.14 10.00 6.41
N LEU A 80 2.02 9.20 5.35
CA LEU A 80 0.89 9.22 4.41
C LEU A 80 -0.41 8.67 5.01
N PHE A 81 -0.34 7.81 6.03
CA PHE A 81 -1.53 7.23 6.68
C PHE A 81 -1.82 7.84 8.06
N ALA A 82 -0.90 8.65 8.61
CA ALA A 82 -1.08 9.28 9.91
C ALA A 82 -2.14 10.40 9.87
N PRO A 83 -3.21 10.32 10.68
CA PRO A 83 -4.22 11.39 10.81
C PRO A 83 -3.59 12.70 11.30
N THR A 84 -2.58 12.56 12.16
CA THR A 84 -1.76 13.65 12.70
C THR A 84 -0.87 14.31 11.66
N VAL A 85 -0.82 13.84 10.41
CA VAL A 85 -0.05 14.48 9.32
C VAL A 85 -0.97 14.99 8.22
N ARG A 86 -2.19 14.45 8.09
CA ARG A 86 -3.13 14.79 7.02
C ARG A 86 -4.29 15.68 7.46
N ALA A 87 -4.98 16.24 6.48
CA ALA A 87 -6.30 16.84 6.62
C ALA A 87 -7.37 15.75 6.47
N GLU A 88 -8.56 16.00 7.01
CA GLU A 88 -9.63 15.03 7.24
C GLU A 88 -10.14 14.29 5.98
N ASP A 89 -9.91 14.84 4.78
CA ASP A 89 -10.30 14.27 3.47
C ASP A 89 -9.38 13.13 2.98
N ALA A 90 -8.45 12.67 3.81
CA ALA A 90 -7.46 11.64 3.49
C ALA A 90 -7.98 10.19 3.54
N ALA A 91 -9.26 9.99 3.90
CA ALA A 91 -9.87 8.69 4.16
C ALA A 91 -9.79 7.71 2.98
N ASP A 92 -9.59 8.21 1.75
CA ASP A 92 -9.57 7.39 0.52
C ASP A 92 -8.16 7.19 -0.09
N LEU A 93 -7.07 7.58 0.60
CA LEU A 93 -5.74 7.41 0.02
C LEU A 93 -5.31 5.94 -0.03
N ARG A 94 -5.15 5.43 -1.25
CA ARG A 94 -4.49 4.16 -1.51
C ARG A 94 -3.08 4.37 -2.03
N VAL A 95 -2.12 3.62 -1.48
CA VAL A 95 -0.70 3.69 -1.88
C VAL A 95 -0.32 2.41 -2.58
N LEU A 96 0.21 2.52 -3.80
CA LEU A 96 0.81 1.41 -4.54
C LEU A 96 2.33 1.40 -4.32
N ILE A 97 2.85 0.32 -3.75
CA ILE A 97 4.29 0.09 -3.62
C ILE A 97 4.72 -0.93 -4.67
N CYS A 98 5.72 -0.57 -5.46
CA CYS A 98 6.32 -1.41 -6.48
C CYS A 98 7.82 -1.62 -6.18
N ALA A 99 8.32 -2.82 -6.47
CA ALA A 99 9.75 -3.10 -6.44
C ALA A 99 10.13 -4.09 -7.55
N PRO A 100 11.39 -4.09 -8.02
CA PRO A 100 11.84 -4.97 -9.10
C PRO A 100 11.95 -6.45 -8.67
N SER A 101 12.03 -6.74 -7.37
CA SER A 101 12.16 -8.10 -6.84
C SER A 101 11.02 -8.44 -5.88
N ASN A 102 10.50 -9.66 -5.99
CA ASN A 102 9.48 -10.21 -5.10
C ASN A 102 9.94 -10.14 -3.63
N ALA A 103 11.21 -10.47 -3.37
CA ALA A 103 11.78 -10.43 -2.02
C ALA A 103 11.77 -9.01 -1.43
N ALA A 104 11.94 -7.98 -2.24
CA ALA A 104 11.88 -6.59 -1.78
C ALA A 104 10.45 -6.17 -1.41
N VAL A 105 9.46 -6.59 -2.20
CA VAL A 105 8.04 -6.34 -1.88
C VAL A 105 7.64 -7.09 -0.61
N ASP A 106 8.05 -8.36 -0.50
CA ASP A 106 7.70 -9.20 0.65
C ASP A 106 8.32 -8.67 1.95
N GLU A 107 9.55 -8.13 1.89
CA GLU A 107 10.19 -7.48 3.04
C GLU A 107 9.41 -6.24 3.50
N VAL A 108 8.92 -5.41 2.57
CA VAL A 108 8.07 -4.26 2.90
C VAL A 108 6.70 -4.72 3.43
N ALA A 109 6.08 -5.69 2.77
CA ALA A 109 4.76 -6.21 3.13
C ALA A 109 4.76 -6.84 4.53
N GLY A 110 5.76 -7.66 4.86
CA GLY A 110 5.88 -8.27 6.18
C GLY A 110 6.14 -7.26 7.30
N ARG A 111 6.81 -6.15 7.01
CA ARG A 111 6.99 -5.06 7.99
C ARG A 111 5.72 -4.24 8.17
N LEU A 112 4.94 -4.04 7.11
CA LEU A 112 3.67 -3.33 7.20
C LEU A 112 2.57 -4.17 7.86
N SER A 113 2.54 -5.49 7.63
CA SER A 113 1.55 -6.39 8.22
C SER A 113 1.68 -6.49 9.76
N GLY A 114 2.90 -6.35 10.28
CA GLY A 114 3.16 -6.28 11.73
C GLY A 114 2.69 -4.98 12.40
N GLY A 115 2.32 -3.96 11.60
CA GLY A 115 2.06 -2.60 12.03
C GLY A 115 3.34 -1.76 12.11
N LEU A 116 3.23 -0.48 11.75
CA LEU A 116 4.36 0.45 11.80
C LEU A 116 4.52 0.96 13.24
N GLN A 117 5.65 0.62 13.85
CA GLN A 117 6.06 1.19 15.13
C GLN A 117 6.80 2.49 14.85
N LEU A 118 6.24 3.59 15.33
CA LEU A 118 6.81 4.92 15.16
C LEU A 118 7.24 5.44 16.53
N GLU A 119 8.47 5.95 16.60
CA GLU A 119 9.01 6.57 17.80
C GLU A 119 8.97 8.09 17.63
N GLY A 120 7.99 8.72 18.27
CA GLY A 120 7.89 10.17 18.33
C GLY A 120 8.87 10.81 19.32
N GLU A 121 8.96 12.14 19.31
CA GLU A 121 9.82 12.90 20.25
C GLU A 121 9.49 12.62 21.72
N GLU A 122 8.22 12.39 22.03
CA GLU A 122 7.80 12.01 23.38
C GLU A 122 7.85 10.49 23.53
N ARG A 123 8.92 9.99 24.14
CA ARG A 123 9.22 8.58 24.47
C ARG A 123 8.12 7.78 25.21
N LYS A 124 6.91 8.32 25.40
CA LYS A 124 5.87 7.73 26.25
C LYS A 124 4.75 7.00 25.50
N GLU A 125 4.61 7.15 24.19
CA GLU A 125 3.53 6.47 23.47
C GLU A 125 4.01 5.95 22.12
N GLN A 126 4.31 4.64 22.06
CA GLN A 126 4.56 3.94 20.81
C GLN A 126 3.24 3.86 20.04
N GLN A 127 3.03 4.80 19.11
CA GLN A 127 1.86 4.77 18.26
C GLN A 127 2.05 3.68 17.21
N LYS A 128 1.27 2.59 17.35
CA LYS A 128 1.23 1.52 16.35
C LYS A 128 0.21 1.90 15.28
N LEU A 129 0.70 2.23 14.09
CA LEU A 129 -0.17 2.47 12.94
C LEU A 129 -0.44 1.16 12.21
N SER A 130 -1.68 0.68 12.24
CA SER A 130 -2.12 -0.46 11.43
C SER A 130 -2.65 0.03 10.08
N VAL A 131 -2.12 -0.54 9.00
CA VAL A 131 -2.52 -0.26 7.63
C VAL A 131 -3.04 -1.56 7.03
N SER A 132 -4.09 -1.51 6.21
CA SER A 132 -4.53 -2.67 5.44
C SER A 132 -3.57 -2.89 4.29
N VAL A 133 -3.03 -4.09 4.16
CA VAL A 133 -1.99 -4.43 3.19
C VAL A 133 -2.49 -5.57 2.32
N VAL A 134 -2.39 -5.41 1.00
CA VAL A 134 -2.76 -6.43 0.02
C VAL A 134 -1.57 -6.70 -0.90
N ARG A 135 -1.00 -7.91 -0.79
CA ARG A 135 0.06 -8.42 -1.66
C ARG A 135 -0.56 -9.17 -2.83
N VAL A 136 -0.23 -8.74 -4.06
CA VAL A 136 -0.73 -9.36 -5.30
C VAL A 136 0.43 -10.01 -6.04
N GLY A 137 0.41 -11.33 -6.21
CA GLY A 137 1.43 -12.07 -6.96
C GLY A 137 1.27 -13.59 -6.80
N PRO A 138 1.96 -14.42 -7.59
CA PRO A 138 1.76 -15.86 -7.57
C PRO A 138 2.31 -16.50 -6.29
N LYS A 139 1.57 -17.47 -5.71
CA LYS A 139 1.91 -18.16 -4.45
C LYS A 139 3.33 -18.74 -4.41
N SER A 140 3.84 -19.23 -5.55
CA SER A 140 5.18 -19.82 -5.65
C SER A 140 6.31 -18.80 -5.43
N GLN A 141 6.01 -17.51 -5.54
CA GLN A 141 6.97 -16.41 -5.56
C GLN A 141 6.85 -15.48 -4.35
N VAL A 142 5.87 -15.70 -3.49
CA VAL A 142 5.63 -14.90 -2.28
C VAL A 142 6.10 -15.66 -1.05
N ARG A 143 6.79 -14.98 -0.13
CA ARG A 143 7.20 -15.55 1.15
C ARG A 143 5.98 -16.06 1.93
N ARG A 144 6.08 -17.25 2.53
CA ARG A 144 4.94 -17.98 3.12
C ARG A 144 4.19 -17.18 4.20
N ASP A 145 4.94 -16.57 5.11
CA ASP A 145 4.42 -15.72 6.18
C ASP A 145 3.65 -14.50 5.64
N VAL A 146 4.17 -13.86 4.59
CA VAL A 146 3.50 -12.73 3.93
C VAL A 146 2.23 -13.22 3.22
N TRP A 147 2.30 -14.36 2.54
CA TRP A 147 1.15 -14.94 1.84
C TRP A 147 -0.04 -15.18 2.78
N GLU A 148 0.21 -15.83 3.93
CA GLU A 148 -0.84 -16.18 4.90
C GLU A 148 -1.45 -14.97 5.62
N GLN A 149 -0.70 -13.87 5.70
CA GLN A 149 -1.16 -12.65 6.35
C GLN A 149 -1.89 -11.71 5.39
N VAL A 150 -1.29 -11.41 4.24
CA VAL A 150 -1.66 -10.25 3.40
C VAL A 150 -1.83 -10.56 1.92
N SER A 151 -1.78 -11.82 1.45
CA SER A 151 -2.09 -12.11 0.04
C SER A 151 -3.56 -11.84 -0.28
N LEU A 152 -3.82 -11.37 -1.51
CA LEU A 152 -5.17 -11.15 -2.00
C LEU A 152 -6.05 -12.41 -1.83
N GLU A 153 -5.52 -13.58 -2.20
CA GLU A 153 -6.22 -14.86 -2.09
C GLU A 153 -6.58 -15.20 -0.66
N THR A 154 -5.65 -15.04 0.28
CA THR A 154 -5.91 -15.33 1.68
C THR A 154 -6.87 -14.32 2.29
N LEU A 155 -6.78 -13.04 1.93
CA LEU A 155 -7.71 -12.01 2.41
C LEU A 155 -9.15 -12.24 1.90
N VAL A 156 -9.30 -12.61 0.62
CA VAL A 156 -10.62 -12.98 0.05
C VAL A 156 -11.17 -14.22 0.76
N ALA A 157 -10.35 -15.26 0.95
CA ALA A 157 -10.77 -16.48 1.66
C ALA A 157 -11.21 -16.18 3.10
N LYS A 158 -10.47 -15.34 3.83
CA LYS A 158 -10.83 -14.88 5.18
C LYS A 158 -12.16 -14.12 5.17
N ARG A 159 -12.36 -13.20 4.20
CA ARG A 159 -13.59 -12.42 4.09
C ARG A 159 -14.81 -13.30 3.79
N LEU A 160 -14.67 -14.27 2.89
CA LEU A 160 -15.73 -15.24 2.58
C LEU A 160 -16.08 -16.13 3.78
N ALA A 161 -15.09 -16.58 4.54
CA ALA A 161 -15.32 -17.37 5.75
C ALA A 161 -16.06 -16.57 6.83
N HIS A 162 -15.80 -15.26 6.95
CA HIS A 162 -16.53 -14.38 7.86
C HIS A 162 -18.00 -14.21 7.43
N LEU A 163 -18.26 -13.95 6.15
CA LEU A 163 -19.62 -13.79 5.64
C LEU A 163 -20.45 -15.08 5.78
N ASN A 164 -19.84 -16.24 5.59
CA ASN A 164 -20.53 -17.53 5.77
C ASN A 164 -20.89 -17.80 7.25
N LYS A 165 -20.07 -17.34 8.21
CA LYS A 165 -20.36 -17.47 9.64
C LYS A 165 -21.46 -16.52 10.12
N GLU A 166 -21.59 -15.35 9.50
CA GLU A 166 -22.68 -14.40 9.78
C GLU A 166 -24.02 -14.88 9.18
N GLY A 167 -23.99 -15.76 8.18
CA GLY A 167 -25.18 -16.34 7.53
C GLY A 167 -25.73 -17.63 8.15
N GLU A 168 -25.08 -18.22 9.17
CA GLU A 168 -25.58 -19.47 9.81
C GLU A 168 -26.84 -19.26 10.69
N GLY A 169 -27.43 -18.06 10.70
CA GLY A 169 -28.71 -17.76 11.33
C GLY A 169 -29.94 -17.72 10.40
N GLY A 170 -29.80 -17.96 9.09
CA GLY A 170 -30.90 -17.82 8.11
C GLY A 170 -31.09 -19.07 7.24
N GLU A 171 -32.34 -19.54 7.17
CA GLU A 171 -32.78 -20.80 6.56
C GLU A 171 -32.50 -20.93 5.05
N GLU A 172 -32.60 -22.18 4.58
CA GLU A 172 -32.19 -22.86 3.32
C GLU A 172 -32.32 -22.14 1.95
N GLY A 173 -32.83 -20.91 1.86
CA GLY A 173 -32.95 -20.13 0.62
C GLY A 173 -31.63 -19.53 0.08
N GLU A 174 -30.61 -19.34 0.92
CA GLU A 174 -29.38 -18.63 0.51
C GLU A 174 -28.32 -19.49 -0.20
N ARG A 175 -28.44 -20.82 -0.16
CA ARG A 175 -27.47 -21.74 -0.81
C ARG A 175 -27.38 -21.56 -2.33
N GLU A 176 -28.46 -21.11 -2.97
CA GLU A 176 -28.45 -20.82 -4.42
C GLU A 176 -27.84 -19.44 -4.74
N SER A 177 -28.03 -18.46 -3.85
CA SER A 177 -27.44 -17.11 -3.97
C SER A 177 -25.93 -17.11 -3.71
N ALA A 178 -25.45 -17.91 -2.75
CA ALA A 178 -24.02 -18.12 -2.49
C ALA A 178 -23.30 -18.82 -3.67
N LYS A 179 -23.99 -19.71 -4.40
CA LYS A 179 -23.47 -20.30 -5.64
C LYS A 179 -23.33 -19.25 -6.75
N ARG A 180 -24.35 -18.40 -6.97
CA ARG A 180 -24.26 -17.32 -7.98
C ARG A 180 -23.16 -16.31 -7.65
N LYS A 181 -23.10 -15.83 -6.40
CA LYS A 181 -22.03 -14.92 -5.93
C LYS A 181 -20.64 -15.56 -5.98
N GLY A 182 -20.53 -16.86 -5.73
CA GLY A 182 -19.27 -17.60 -5.85
C GLY A 182 -18.79 -17.79 -7.29
N VAL A 183 -19.70 -17.84 -8.26
CA VAL A 183 -19.37 -17.85 -9.69
C VAL A 183 -18.90 -16.47 -10.15
N ASP A 184 -19.57 -15.40 -9.73
CA ASP A 184 -19.16 -14.02 -10.03
C ASP A 184 -17.78 -13.69 -9.48
N LEU A 185 -17.44 -14.15 -8.26
CA LEU A 185 -16.12 -13.91 -7.68
C LEU A 185 -14.99 -14.67 -8.39
N LYS A 186 -15.26 -15.87 -8.92
CA LYS A 186 -14.28 -16.61 -9.72
C LYS A 186 -13.99 -15.86 -11.02
N HIS A 187 -15.05 -15.41 -11.70
CA HIS A 187 -14.93 -14.59 -12.89
C HIS A 187 -14.15 -13.30 -12.62
N LEU A 188 -14.47 -12.60 -11.52
CA LEU A 188 -13.78 -11.37 -11.14
C LEU A 188 -12.31 -11.62 -10.81
N LYS A 189 -11.98 -12.75 -10.16
CA LYS A 189 -10.60 -13.13 -9.87
C LYS A 189 -9.82 -13.41 -11.16
N GLU A 190 -10.41 -14.15 -12.08
CA GLU A 190 -9.80 -14.42 -13.39
C GLU A 190 -9.60 -13.13 -14.20
N GLU A 191 -10.54 -12.19 -14.11
CA GLU A 191 -10.45 -10.89 -14.79
C GLU A 191 -9.34 -10.01 -14.19
N VAL A 192 -9.23 -9.96 -12.85
CA VAL A 192 -8.12 -9.30 -12.16
C VAL A 192 -6.79 -9.91 -12.56
N GLU A 193 -6.68 -11.25 -12.59
CA GLU A 193 -5.46 -11.95 -12.98
C GLU A 193 -5.05 -11.62 -14.43
N ARG A 194 -6.00 -11.66 -15.38
CA ARG A 194 -5.77 -11.23 -16.77
C ARG A 194 -5.32 -9.77 -16.87
N ILE A 195 -5.97 -8.85 -16.16
CA ILE A 195 -5.60 -7.42 -16.17
C ILE A 195 -4.18 -7.26 -15.62
N THR A 196 -3.82 -7.99 -14.56
CA THR A 196 -2.47 -7.90 -13.98
C THR A 196 -1.39 -8.42 -14.90
N GLU A 197 -1.64 -9.51 -15.64
CA GLU A 197 -0.73 -10.06 -16.64
C GLU A 197 -0.55 -9.10 -17.82
N GLN A 198 -1.63 -8.48 -18.29
CA GLN A 198 -1.59 -7.52 -19.38
C GLN A 198 -0.75 -6.30 -18.99
N LEU A 199 -0.97 -5.74 -17.80
CA LEU A 199 -0.18 -4.61 -17.28
C LEU A 199 1.31 -4.95 -17.12
N ASP A 200 1.65 -6.20 -16.82
CA ASP A 200 3.05 -6.63 -16.72
C ASP A 200 3.72 -6.70 -18.10
N LYS A 201 3.01 -7.21 -19.13
CA LYS A 201 3.49 -7.21 -20.52
C LYS A 201 3.67 -5.79 -21.05
N ASP A 202 2.69 -4.91 -20.82
CA ASP A 202 2.73 -3.52 -21.30
C ASP A 202 3.87 -2.73 -20.65
N MET A 203 4.19 -3.03 -19.39
CA MET A 203 5.29 -2.39 -18.69
C MET A 203 6.66 -2.91 -19.14
N GLU A 204 6.77 -4.19 -19.51
CA GLU A 204 7.97 -4.75 -20.12
C GLU A 204 8.21 -4.19 -21.53
N SER A 205 7.17 -4.02 -22.34
CA SER A 205 7.27 -3.41 -23.66
C SER A 205 7.72 -1.95 -23.56
N LEU A 206 7.06 -1.14 -22.71
CA LEU A 206 7.45 0.25 -22.46
C LEU A 206 8.89 0.37 -21.93
N SER A 207 9.31 -0.55 -21.06
CA SER A 207 10.71 -0.57 -20.57
C SER A 207 11.71 -0.88 -21.70
N SER A 208 11.36 -1.79 -22.61
CA SER A 208 12.20 -2.15 -23.75
C SER A 208 12.30 -1.02 -24.77
N GLU A 209 11.19 -0.33 -25.05
CA GLU A 209 11.12 0.83 -25.94
C GLU A 209 11.93 1.99 -25.38
N ALA A 210 11.74 2.32 -24.10
CA ALA A 210 12.50 3.37 -23.43
C ALA A 210 14.01 3.10 -23.46
N LYS A 211 14.44 1.85 -23.24
CA LYS A 211 15.87 1.47 -23.32
C LYS A 211 16.42 1.64 -24.74
N LYS A 212 15.64 1.26 -25.76
CA LYS A 212 16.04 1.35 -27.16
C LYS A 212 16.18 2.81 -27.59
N GLU A 213 15.24 3.67 -27.20
CA GLU A 213 15.28 5.10 -27.48
C GLU A 213 16.47 5.79 -26.80
N LEU A 214 16.79 5.39 -25.55
CA LEU A 214 17.96 5.89 -24.83
C LEU A 214 19.28 5.45 -25.48
N GLN A 215 19.31 4.25 -26.04
CA GLN A 215 20.48 3.69 -26.72
C GLN A 215 20.69 4.33 -28.10
N GLU A 216 19.61 4.65 -28.81
CA GLU A 216 19.65 5.43 -30.06
C GLU A 216 20.15 6.85 -29.80
N ARG A 217 19.64 7.54 -28.76
CA ARG A 217 20.12 8.87 -28.35
C ARG A 217 21.58 8.88 -27.88
N ARG A 218 22.13 7.74 -27.46
CA ARG A 218 23.54 7.60 -27.04
C ARG A 218 24.49 7.36 -28.20
N ASN A 219 23.96 6.95 -29.36
CA ASN A 219 24.74 6.62 -30.56
C ASN A 219 24.72 7.76 -31.61
N VAL A 220 24.12 8.91 -31.27
CA VAL A 220 24.14 10.17 -32.01
C VAL A 220 24.99 11.16 -31.22
#